data_AF-A0AA92ICX1-F1
#
_entry.id   AF-A0AA92ICX1-F1
#
_cell.length_a   1.000
_cell.length_b   1.000
_cell.length_c   1.000
_cell.angle_alpha   90.00
_cell.angle_beta   90.00
_cell.angle_gamma   90.00
#
_symmetry.space_group_name_H-M   'P 1'
#
loop_
_entity.id
_entity.type
_entity.pdbx_description
1 polymer ?
#
loop_
_entity_poly.entity_id
_entity_poly.type
_entity_poly.pdbx_seq_one_letter_code
_entity_poly.pdbx_strand_id
1 'polypeptide(L)'
;MKLDSTARRALIATGLALASAMAFAQTNPGAATVRPSGYKPLKGDPEAGKRLFNDTKLSTNGMACASCHANHGAFSASFAKPYPHTVAMARDQLGRKSVYLDEMVQACMVMPMAARPLPWNSKELADLTAYVAELQKTFKPAR
;
A
#
# COMPACT_ATOMS: atom_id res chain seq x y z
N MET A 1 12.19 -73.39 -5.62
CA MET A 1 13.25 -72.35 -5.56
C MET A 1 12.57 -70.99 -5.54
N LYS A 2 13.01 -70.10 -4.65
CA LYS A 2 12.49 -68.78 -4.34
C LYS A 2 13.41 -67.70 -4.94
N LEU A 3 12.82 -66.56 -5.36
CA LEU A 3 13.35 -65.18 -5.42
C LEU A 3 14.59 -64.92 -6.34
N ASP A 4 14.78 -63.81 -7.04
CA ASP A 4 14.01 -62.58 -7.29
C ASP A 4 14.71 -61.77 -8.38
N SER A 5 13.93 -60.98 -9.12
CA SER A 5 14.37 -59.91 -10.02
C SER A 5 14.50 -58.61 -9.22
N THR A 6 15.72 -58.17 -8.86
CA THR A 6 16.02 -56.73 -8.59
C THR A 6 17.52 -56.46 -8.41
N ALA A 7 18.10 -55.54 -9.21
CA ALA A 7 19.17 -54.59 -8.82
C ALA A 7 19.59 -53.78 -10.08
N ARG A 8 18.87 -52.71 -10.46
CA ARG A 8 19.17 -51.31 -10.07
C ARG A 8 20.66 -51.02 -9.88
N ARG A 9 21.29 -50.43 -10.90
CA ARG A 9 22.38 -49.45 -10.71
C ARG A 9 22.09 -48.22 -11.56
N ALA A 10 21.88 -47.13 -10.84
CA ALA A 10 21.64 -45.78 -11.35
C ALA A 10 22.94 -45.16 -11.87
N LEU A 11 22.83 -44.40 -12.96
CA LEU A 11 23.74 -43.30 -13.28
C LEU A 11 22.86 -42.14 -13.77
N ILE A 12 22.49 -41.29 -12.82
CA ILE A 12 21.80 -40.03 -13.04
C ILE A 12 22.85 -39.07 -13.61
N ALA A 13 22.74 -38.74 -14.90
CA ALA A 13 23.52 -37.69 -15.51
C ALA A 13 23.08 -36.33 -14.95
N THR A 14 23.94 -35.73 -14.15
CA THR A 14 23.85 -34.37 -13.64
C THR A 14 23.97 -33.36 -14.78
N GLY A 15 22.84 -32.86 -15.29
CA GLY A 15 22.76 -31.66 -16.11
C GLY A 15 22.32 -30.48 -15.24
N LEU A 16 23.29 -29.64 -14.86
CA LEU A 16 23.12 -28.47 -14.00
C LEU A 16 22.31 -27.39 -14.74
N ALA A 17 21.01 -27.29 -14.48
CA ALA A 17 20.21 -26.15 -14.93
C ALA A 17 20.57 -24.92 -14.09
N LEU A 18 21.34 -23.99 -14.67
CA LEU A 18 21.53 -22.64 -14.16
C LEU A 18 20.20 -21.88 -14.28
N ALA A 19 19.32 -22.07 -13.30
CA ALA A 19 18.18 -21.20 -13.11
C ALA A 19 18.72 -19.87 -12.54
N SER A 20 18.89 -18.87 -13.41
CA SER A 20 19.10 -17.48 -13.01
C SER A 20 17.88 -17.01 -12.22
N ALA A 21 17.91 -17.23 -10.91
CA ALA A 21 16.97 -16.63 -9.98
C ALA A 21 17.28 -15.13 -9.94
N MET A 22 16.62 -14.36 -10.81
CA MET A 22 16.38 -12.96 -10.52
C MET A 22 15.51 -12.92 -9.27
N ALA A 23 16.18 -12.81 -8.12
CA ALA A 23 15.55 -12.50 -6.86
C ALA A 23 14.91 -11.12 -7.00
N PHE A 24 13.63 -11.08 -7.40
CA PHE A 24 12.79 -9.94 -7.12
C PHE A 24 12.77 -9.82 -5.61
N ALA A 25 13.59 -8.93 -5.06
CA ALA A 25 13.47 -8.52 -3.67
C ALA A 25 12.00 -8.20 -3.45
N GLN A 26 11.34 -8.96 -2.58
CA GLN A 26 9.98 -8.66 -2.14
C GLN A 26 10.06 -7.33 -1.40
N THR A 27 9.93 -6.23 -2.14
CA THR A 27 9.85 -4.90 -1.58
C THR A 27 8.65 -4.90 -0.65
N ASN A 28 8.88 -4.76 0.66
CA ASN A 28 7.81 -4.61 1.64
C ASN A 28 6.99 -3.37 1.22
N PRO A 29 5.74 -3.54 0.72
CA PRO A 29 4.96 -2.41 0.19
C PRO A 29 4.77 -1.33 1.25
N GLY A 30 4.69 -1.72 2.52
CA GLY A 30 4.63 -0.82 3.66
C GLY A 30 5.89 0.00 3.90
N ALA A 31 7.08 -0.47 3.49
CA ALA A 31 8.31 0.32 3.58
C ALA A 31 8.33 1.44 2.52
N ALA A 32 7.72 1.22 1.36
CA ALA A 32 7.65 2.20 0.27
C ALA A 32 6.73 3.41 0.57
N THR A 33 5.91 3.31 1.62
CA THR A 33 4.96 4.38 2.03
C THR A 33 5.53 5.28 3.13
N VAL A 34 6.85 5.29 3.33
CA VAL A 34 7.57 6.26 4.18
C VAL A 34 8.13 7.38 3.31
N ARG A 35 7.99 8.63 3.75
CA ARG A 35 8.54 9.78 3.02
C ARG A 35 10.06 9.65 2.83
N PRO A 36 10.59 9.87 1.62
CA PRO A 36 12.03 9.92 1.41
C PRO A 36 12.62 11.18 2.07
N SER A 37 13.91 11.12 2.40
CA SER A 37 14.62 12.28 2.96
C SER A 37 14.57 13.47 1.99
N GLY A 38 14.33 14.68 2.53
CA GLY A 38 14.22 15.90 1.73
C GLY A 38 12.92 16.04 0.93
N TYR A 39 11.93 15.16 1.14
CA TYR A 39 10.65 15.24 0.45
C TYR A 39 9.91 16.56 0.72
N LYS A 40 9.42 17.18 -0.35
CA LYS A 40 8.56 18.36 -0.32
C LYS A 40 7.27 18.04 -1.10
N PRO A 41 6.10 18.04 -0.45
CA PRO A 41 4.83 17.81 -1.14
C PRO A 41 4.59 18.86 -2.24
N LEU A 42 4.10 18.40 -3.39
CA LEU A 42 3.58 19.30 -4.42
C LEU A 42 2.24 19.88 -3.98
N LYS A 43 1.84 21.01 -4.57
CA LYS A 43 0.49 21.53 -4.41
C LYS A 43 -0.49 20.63 -5.17
N GLY A 44 -1.43 20.04 -4.45
CA GLY A 44 -2.50 19.23 -5.02
C GLY A 44 -3.72 20.05 -5.45
N ASP A 45 -4.53 19.44 -6.31
CA ASP A 45 -5.87 19.85 -6.72
C ASP A 45 -6.91 18.88 -6.12
N PRO A 46 -7.74 19.34 -5.16
CA PRO A 46 -8.75 18.49 -4.53
C PRO A 46 -9.77 17.90 -5.49
N GLU A 47 -10.10 18.56 -6.61
CA GLU A 47 -11.08 18.04 -7.57
C GLU A 47 -10.50 16.87 -8.38
N ALA A 48 -9.22 16.96 -8.76
CA ALA A 48 -8.50 15.83 -9.33
C ALA A 48 -8.34 14.70 -8.28
N GLY A 49 -8.04 15.04 -7.04
CA GLY A 49 -7.93 14.08 -5.94
C GLY A 49 -9.23 13.33 -5.68
N LYS A 50 -10.38 14.01 -5.76
CA LYS A 50 -11.70 13.39 -5.66
C LYS A 50 -11.94 12.36 -6.75
N ARG A 51 -11.51 12.61 -7.99
CA ARG A 51 -11.61 11.63 -9.08
C ARG A 51 -10.79 10.37 -8.77
N LEU A 52 -9.53 10.56 -8.35
CA LEU A 52 -8.65 9.45 -7.95
C LEU A 52 -9.19 8.66 -6.76
N PHE A 53 -9.77 9.34 -5.77
CA PHE A 53 -10.35 8.72 -4.58
C PHE A 53 -11.49 7.73 -4.92
N ASN A 54 -12.17 7.94 -6.06
CA ASN A 54 -13.24 7.08 -6.57
C ASN A 54 -12.77 6.10 -7.67
N ASP A 55 -11.49 6.13 -8.05
CA ASP A 55 -10.98 5.34 -9.17
C ASP A 55 -10.55 3.94 -8.72
N THR A 56 -11.32 2.93 -9.13
CA THR A 56 -11.02 1.52 -8.84
C THR A 56 -9.79 1.01 -9.59
N LYS A 57 -9.36 1.69 -10.66
CA LYS A 57 -8.17 1.32 -11.46
C LYS A 57 -6.86 1.53 -10.71
N LEU A 58 -6.87 2.25 -9.59
CA LEU A 58 -5.69 2.38 -8.73
C LEU A 58 -5.33 1.05 -8.03
N SER A 59 -6.31 0.18 -7.84
CA SER A 59 -6.15 -1.10 -7.15
C SER A 59 -6.00 -2.27 -8.11
N THR A 60 -5.42 -3.37 -7.62
CA THR A 60 -5.46 -4.66 -8.34
C THR A 60 -6.65 -5.53 -7.95
N ASN A 61 -7.41 -5.12 -6.91
CA ASN A 61 -8.52 -5.89 -6.36
C ASN A 61 -9.89 -5.21 -6.53
N GLY A 62 -9.98 -4.19 -7.38
CA GLY A 62 -11.22 -3.50 -7.73
C GLY A 62 -11.74 -2.50 -6.69
N MET A 63 -10.99 -2.25 -5.61
CA MET A 63 -11.33 -1.24 -4.61
C MET A 63 -10.87 0.16 -5.00
N ALA A 64 -11.62 1.17 -4.54
CA ALA A 64 -11.18 2.56 -4.51
C ALA A 64 -11.10 3.01 -3.05
N CYS A 65 -10.52 4.19 -2.79
CA CYS A 65 -10.54 4.76 -1.44
C CYS A 65 -12.00 4.93 -0.94
N ALA A 66 -12.89 5.35 -1.85
CA ALA A 66 -14.32 5.49 -1.60
C ALA A 66 -15.02 4.19 -1.18
N SER A 67 -14.47 3.01 -1.51
CA SER A 67 -15.06 1.72 -1.10
C SER A 67 -15.18 1.59 0.42
N CYS A 68 -14.31 2.25 1.19
CA CYS A 68 -14.41 2.31 2.66
C CYS A 68 -14.73 3.71 3.19
N HIS A 69 -14.25 4.76 2.51
CA HIS A 69 -14.26 6.13 3.03
C HIS A 69 -15.32 7.06 2.43
N ALA A 70 -16.25 6.52 1.62
CA ALA A 70 -17.41 7.29 1.20
C ALA A 70 -18.20 7.83 2.41
N ASN A 71 -18.69 9.07 2.31
CA ASN A 71 -19.48 9.74 3.37
C ASN A 71 -18.80 9.70 4.75
N HIS A 72 -17.48 9.89 4.78
CA HIS A 72 -16.65 9.81 5.99
C HIS A 72 -16.68 8.45 6.72
N GLY A 73 -17.05 7.37 6.02
CA GLY A 73 -17.01 6.01 6.54
C GLY A 73 -15.60 5.57 6.95
N ALA A 74 -15.53 4.66 7.94
CA ALA A 74 -14.30 4.00 8.39
C ALA A 74 -13.13 4.91 8.81
N PHE A 75 -13.30 6.23 8.87
CA PHE A 75 -12.32 7.11 9.48
C PHE A 75 -12.40 6.98 11.00
N SER A 76 -11.24 6.72 11.62
CA SER A 76 -11.16 6.78 13.08
C SER A 76 -11.31 8.22 13.58
N ALA A 77 -11.71 8.40 14.84
CA ALA A 77 -11.84 9.73 15.44
C ALA A 77 -10.54 10.55 15.40
N SER A 78 -9.37 9.89 15.37
CA SER A 78 -8.09 10.60 15.25
C SER A 78 -7.94 11.33 13.91
N PHE A 79 -8.72 10.98 12.88
CA PHE A 79 -8.68 11.66 11.60
C PHE A 79 -8.99 13.16 11.71
N ALA A 80 -9.72 13.61 12.75
CA ALA A 80 -9.92 15.04 13.02
C ALA A 80 -8.68 15.76 13.58
N LYS A 81 -7.63 15.03 13.98
CA LYS A 81 -6.41 15.62 14.54
C LYS A 81 -5.48 16.09 13.41
N PRO A 82 -4.76 17.22 13.60
CA PRO A 82 -3.71 17.63 12.67
C PRO A 82 -2.70 16.50 12.42
N TYR A 83 -2.23 16.38 11.19
CA TYR A 83 -1.10 15.51 10.85
C TYR A 83 0.24 16.25 11.11
N PRO A 84 1.31 15.54 11.49
CA PRO A 84 1.37 14.09 11.70
C PRO A 84 0.74 13.66 13.03
N HIS A 85 0.10 12.49 13.06
CA HIS A 85 -0.42 11.87 14.28
C HIS A 85 -0.46 10.34 14.17
N THR A 86 -0.74 9.66 15.27
CA THR A 86 -0.91 8.19 15.31
C THR A 86 -2.23 7.75 14.69
N VAL A 87 -2.18 6.94 13.64
CA VAL A 87 -3.35 6.28 13.05
C VAL A 87 -3.29 4.78 13.34
N ALA A 88 -4.40 4.18 13.81
CA ALA A 88 -4.44 2.77 14.24
C ALA A 88 -3.95 1.81 13.15
N MET A 89 -4.44 1.93 11.92
CA MET A 89 -4.01 1.09 10.80
C MET A 89 -2.49 1.17 10.56
N ALA A 90 -1.91 2.38 10.59
CA ALA A 90 -0.47 2.55 10.41
C ALA A 90 0.34 2.00 11.59
N ARG A 91 -0.17 2.12 12.82
CA ARG A 91 0.46 1.52 14.00
C ARG A 91 0.41 0.00 13.94
N ASP A 92 -0.76 -0.56 13.69
CA ASP A 92 -1.04 -1.99 13.84
C ASP A 92 -0.47 -2.79 12.66
N GLN A 93 -0.49 -2.23 11.45
CA GLN A 93 -0.01 -2.93 10.25
C GLN A 93 1.42 -2.56 9.84
N LEU A 94 1.87 -1.34 10.15
CA LEU A 94 3.18 -0.83 9.71
C LEU A 94 4.13 -0.53 10.88
N GLY A 95 3.71 -0.74 12.13
CA GLY A 95 4.52 -0.45 13.32
C GLY A 95 4.81 1.04 13.53
N ARG A 96 4.05 1.94 12.89
CA ARG A 96 4.33 3.38 12.88
C ARG A 96 3.75 4.08 14.09
N LYS A 97 4.58 4.82 14.82
CA LYS A 97 4.14 5.63 15.97
C LYS A 97 3.34 6.87 15.54
N SER A 98 3.68 7.44 14.39
CA SER A 98 3.01 8.59 13.79
C SER A 98 3.16 8.52 12.28
N VAL A 99 2.22 9.10 11.56
CA VAL A 99 2.25 9.21 10.10
C VAL A 99 1.88 10.61 9.67
N TYR A 100 2.39 11.01 8.51
CA TYR A 100 1.85 12.15 7.75
C TYR A 100 0.64 11.72 6.91
N LEU A 101 -0.11 12.69 6.38
CA LEU A 101 -1.33 12.41 5.63
C LEU A 101 -1.08 11.64 4.33
N ASP A 102 -0.08 12.05 3.54
CA ASP A 102 0.35 11.36 2.32
C ASP A 102 0.91 9.95 2.58
N GLU A 103 1.64 9.75 3.68
CA GLU A 103 2.05 8.41 4.13
C GLU A 103 0.85 7.53 4.45
N MET A 104 -0.19 8.09 5.07
CA MET A 104 -1.42 7.38 5.37
C MET A 104 -2.23 7.07 4.10
N VAL A 105 -2.31 8.01 3.15
CA VAL A 105 -2.89 7.79 1.82
C VAL A 105 -2.20 6.61 1.14
N GLN A 106 -0.88 6.61 1.08
CA GLN A 106 -0.10 5.52 0.49
C GLN A 106 -0.31 4.20 1.26
N ALA A 107 -0.40 4.23 2.60
CA ALA A 107 -0.71 3.06 3.40
C ALA A 107 -2.09 2.46 3.05
N CYS A 108 -3.11 3.29 2.83
CA CYS A 108 -4.43 2.83 2.36
C CYS A 108 -4.36 2.22 0.96
N MET A 109 -3.51 2.75 0.09
CA MET A 109 -3.30 2.18 -1.24
C MET A 109 -2.68 0.78 -1.16
N VAL A 110 -1.59 0.62 -0.42
CA VAL A 110 -0.85 -0.65 -0.43
C VAL A 110 -1.48 -1.74 0.43
N MET A 111 -2.16 -1.39 1.53
CA MET A 111 -2.66 -2.36 2.51
C MET A 111 -4.02 -2.94 2.10
N PRO A 112 -5.15 -2.21 2.20
CA PRO A 112 -6.44 -2.76 1.77
C PRO A 112 -6.57 -2.81 0.24
N MET A 113 -6.13 -1.78 -0.51
CA MET A 113 -6.39 -1.72 -1.95
C MET A 113 -5.44 -2.58 -2.80
N ALA A 114 -4.43 -3.23 -2.21
CA ALA A 114 -3.42 -4.00 -2.96
C ALA A 114 -2.86 -3.20 -4.18
N ALA A 115 -2.75 -1.89 -4.03
CA ALA A 115 -2.26 -0.98 -5.05
C ALA A 115 -0.75 -0.82 -4.94
N ARG A 116 -0.13 -0.33 -6.02
CA ARG A 116 1.24 0.16 -5.95
C ARG A 116 1.23 1.57 -5.34
N PRO A 117 2.20 1.92 -4.49
CA PRO A 117 2.34 3.29 -4.04
C PRO A 117 2.59 4.20 -5.26
N LEU A 118 2.07 5.42 -5.17
CA LEU A 118 2.34 6.47 -6.14
C LEU A 118 3.77 7.00 -5.95
N PRO A 119 4.41 7.50 -7.02
CA PRO A 119 5.68 8.20 -6.87
C PRO A 119 5.52 9.38 -5.89
N TRP A 120 6.48 9.56 -4.99
CA TRP A 120 6.40 10.61 -3.97
C TRP A 120 6.29 12.02 -4.56
N ASN A 121 6.92 12.24 -5.70
CA ASN A 121 6.89 13.49 -6.46
C ASN A 121 5.77 13.55 -7.52
N SER A 122 4.77 12.65 -7.46
CA SER A 122 3.71 12.62 -8.46
C SER A 122 2.61 13.65 -8.15
N LYS A 123 1.96 14.13 -9.21
CA LYS A 123 0.81 15.04 -9.09
C LYS A 123 -0.39 14.31 -8.48
N GLU A 124 -0.57 13.03 -8.79
CA GLU A 124 -1.63 12.17 -8.27
C GLU A 124 -1.56 12.02 -6.74
N LEU A 125 -0.38 11.81 -6.17
CA LEU A 125 -0.23 11.73 -4.71
C LEU A 125 -0.58 13.07 -4.06
N ALA A 126 -0.14 14.18 -4.64
CA ALA A 126 -0.46 15.51 -4.15
C ALA A 126 -1.96 15.80 -4.23
N ASP A 127 -2.61 15.44 -5.33
CA ASP A 127 -4.04 15.62 -5.56
C ASP A 127 -4.87 14.79 -4.58
N LEU A 128 -4.56 13.51 -4.45
CA LEU A 128 -5.24 12.62 -3.52
C LEU A 128 -5.07 13.10 -2.07
N THR A 129 -3.86 13.53 -1.69
CA THR A 129 -3.59 14.09 -0.36
C THR A 129 -4.37 15.38 -0.11
N ALA A 130 -4.46 16.27 -1.10
CA ALA A 130 -5.22 17.51 -1.00
C ALA A 130 -6.72 17.24 -0.81
N TYR A 131 -7.29 16.28 -1.54
CA TYR A 131 -8.69 15.91 -1.36
C TYR A 131 -8.96 15.29 0.01
N VAL A 132 -8.10 14.39 0.50
CA VAL A 132 -8.27 13.82 1.85
C VAL A 132 -8.12 14.89 2.94
N ALA A 133 -7.29 15.91 2.72
CA ALA A 133 -7.22 17.06 3.62
C ALA A 133 -8.54 17.87 3.65
N GLU A 134 -9.25 18.01 2.52
CA GLU A 134 -10.60 18.61 2.50
C GLU A 134 -11.62 17.75 3.25
N LEU A 135 -11.55 16.42 3.10
CA LEU A 135 -12.37 15.50 3.89
C LEU A 135 -12.13 15.67 5.40
N GLN A 136 -10.87 15.82 5.82
CA GLN A 136 -10.50 16.06 7.22
C GLN A 136 -11.16 17.31 7.79
N LYS A 137 -11.17 18.44 7.05
CA LYS A 137 -11.76 19.70 7.53
C LYS A 137 -13.26 19.59 7.85
N THR A 138 -13.95 18.73 7.11
CA THR A 138 -15.40 18.53 7.25
C THR A 138 -15.76 17.35 8.13
N PHE A 139 -14.77 16.55 8.54
CA PHE A 139 -14.99 15.35 9.36
C PHE A 139 -15.36 15.72 10.79
N LYS A 140 -16.48 15.16 11.26
CA LYS A 140 -16.94 15.28 12.64
C LYS A 140 -16.97 13.87 13.24
N PRO A 141 -16.05 13.54 14.16
CA PRO A 141 -16.08 12.23 14.79
C PRO A 141 -17.39 12.08 15.58
N ALA A 142 -17.98 10.88 15.54
CA ALA A 142 -19.07 10.54 16.43
C ALA A 142 -18.62 10.71 17.89
N ARG A 143 -19.49 11.32 18.70
CA ARG A 143 -19.26 11.54 20.13
C ARG A 143 -19.41 10.26 20.92
#